data_AF-A0A7R9PBD9-F1
#
_entry.id   AF-A0A7R9PBD9-F1
#
_cell.length_a   1.000
_cell.length_b   1.000
_cell.length_c   1.000
_cell.angle_alpha   90.00
_cell.angle_beta   90.00
_cell.angle_gamma   90.00
#
_symmetry.space_group_name_H-M   'P 1'
#
loop_
_entity.id
_entity.type
_entity.pdbx_description
1 polymer ?
#
loop_
_entity_poly.entity_id
_entity_poly.type
_entity_poly.pdbx_seq_one_letter_code
_entity_poly.pdbx_strand_id
1 'polypeptide(L)'
;MKSNMLSESEYEDDPSSHVVLPQTLTSRGNIAGRQSGIRVHELGPRLTLQLMKVEDGLMNGDVLFHELIQKTDEEKLFIKKKREEKSKLKEKRKKAQEENTKKKLHMKEEQKQKTLKGMKRKNNELEADVMMKKAVLESNQTGAQEDDDDAAWYRQEVGEEPDTGTSLKETQ
;
A
#
# COMPACT_ATOMS: atom_id res chain seq x y z
N MET A 1 63.84 -31.84 -11.92
CA MET A 1 64.24 -30.44 -12.18
C MET A 1 62.97 -29.61 -12.28
N LYS A 2 63.03 -28.37 -11.81
CA LYS A 2 61.92 -27.54 -11.32
C LYS A 2 60.76 -27.38 -12.32
N SER A 3 59.54 -27.57 -11.84
CA SER A 3 58.32 -27.10 -12.51
C SER A 3 58.46 -25.60 -12.74
N ASN A 4 58.34 -25.20 -14.00
CA ASN A 4 58.35 -23.81 -14.43
C ASN A 4 57.10 -23.13 -13.83
N MET A 5 57.21 -22.62 -12.61
CA MET A 5 56.28 -21.62 -12.07
C MET A 5 56.53 -20.32 -12.84
N LEU A 6 56.04 -20.27 -14.08
CA LEU A 6 55.77 -19.00 -14.73
C LEU A 6 54.62 -18.36 -13.95
N SER A 7 54.92 -17.24 -13.31
CA SER A 7 53.96 -16.42 -12.57
C SER A 7 52.84 -15.98 -13.51
N GLU A 8 51.56 -16.12 -13.10
CA GLU A 8 50.38 -15.62 -13.83
C GLU A 8 50.46 -14.13 -14.22
N SER A 9 51.44 -13.39 -13.70
CA SER A 9 51.67 -11.97 -14.00
C SER A 9 52.30 -11.65 -15.37
N GLU A 10 52.89 -12.62 -16.10
CA GLU A 10 53.53 -12.33 -17.41
C GLU A 10 52.57 -12.35 -18.60
N TYR A 11 51.39 -12.98 -18.48
CA TYR A 11 50.41 -13.06 -19.58
C TYR A 11 49.35 -11.94 -19.55
N GLU A 12 49.41 -11.06 -18.54
CA GLU A 12 48.37 -10.06 -18.24
C GLU A 12 48.69 -8.63 -18.72
N ASP A 13 49.92 -8.35 -19.18
CA ASP A 13 50.32 -7.02 -19.69
C ASP A 13 50.04 -6.88 -21.19
N ASP A 14 48.78 -7.10 -21.60
CA ASP A 14 48.34 -6.85 -22.97
C ASP A 14 48.25 -5.33 -23.20
N PRO A 15 48.95 -4.76 -24.22
CA PRO A 15 48.81 -3.35 -24.56
C PRO A 15 47.37 -2.95 -24.92
N SER A 16 46.50 -3.90 -25.32
CA SER A 16 45.07 -3.63 -25.58
C SER A 16 44.26 -3.33 -24.30
N SER A 17 44.76 -3.75 -23.14
CA SER A 17 44.17 -3.55 -21.81
C SER A 17 44.40 -2.13 -21.26
N HIS A 18 45.14 -1.30 -22.00
CA HIS A 18 45.54 0.03 -21.55
C HIS A 18 44.81 1.15 -22.28
N VAL A 19 44.34 2.15 -21.54
CA VAL A 19 43.71 3.36 -22.09
C VAL A 19 44.36 4.62 -21.55
N VAL A 20 44.44 5.66 -22.39
CA VAL A 20 44.86 7.00 -21.96
C VAL A 20 43.64 7.73 -21.41
N LEU A 21 43.72 8.17 -20.15
CA LEU A 21 42.59 8.81 -19.50
C LEU A 21 42.36 10.24 -20.05
N PRO A 22 41.14 10.58 -20.51
CA PRO A 22 40.83 11.94 -20.95
C PRO A 22 40.62 12.90 -19.77
N GLN A 23 40.40 12.39 -18.56
CA GLN A 23 40.10 13.18 -17.36
C GLN A 23 40.73 12.54 -16.11
N THR A 24 40.95 13.36 -15.08
CA THR A 24 41.40 12.88 -13.76
C THR A 24 40.23 12.28 -13.00
N LEU A 25 40.36 11.04 -12.57
CA LEU A 25 39.35 10.33 -11.77
C LEU A 25 39.70 10.37 -10.28
N THR A 26 38.70 10.15 -9.42
CA THR A 26 38.87 10.20 -7.95
C THR A 26 39.73 9.05 -7.42
N SER A 27 39.96 8.00 -8.19
CA SER A 27 40.82 6.88 -7.82
C SER A 27 42.31 7.24 -7.90
N ARG A 28 43.09 6.73 -6.94
CA ARG A 28 44.53 6.97 -6.85
C ARG A 28 45.24 6.49 -8.12
N GLY A 29 46.01 7.37 -8.75
CA GLY A 29 46.83 7.05 -9.94
C GLY A 29 46.16 7.32 -11.29
N ASN A 30 44.86 7.65 -11.30
CA ASN A 30 44.10 7.89 -12.52
C ASN A 30 44.08 9.39 -12.88
N ILE A 31 45.18 9.85 -13.49
CA ILE A 31 45.41 11.25 -13.87
C ILE A 31 45.19 11.41 -15.38
N ALA A 32 44.60 12.54 -15.79
CA ALA A 32 44.45 12.88 -17.20
C ALA A 32 45.78 12.80 -17.97
N GLY A 33 45.76 12.21 -19.17
CA GLY A 33 46.92 12.06 -20.04
C GLY A 33 47.89 10.93 -19.66
N ARG A 34 47.63 10.19 -18.57
CA ARG A 34 48.39 8.98 -18.22
C ARG A 34 47.67 7.72 -18.70
N GLN A 35 48.45 6.67 -18.94
CA GLN A 35 47.98 5.35 -19.31
C GLN A 35 47.53 4.58 -18.05
N SER A 36 46.32 4.03 -18.09
CA SER A 36 45.73 3.20 -17.04
C SER A 36 45.33 1.84 -17.62
N GLY A 37 45.63 0.76 -16.89
CA GLY A 37 45.21 -0.59 -17.25
C GLY A 37 43.79 -0.91 -16.76
N ILE A 38 42.98 -1.56 -17.60
CA ILE A 38 41.59 -1.94 -17.35
C ILE A 38 41.46 -3.46 -17.43
N ARG A 39 41.06 -4.08 -16.32
CA ARG A 39 40.70 -5.51 -16.30
C ARG A 39 39.20 -5.67 -16.30
N VAL A 40 38.68 -6.46 -17.23
CA VAL A 40 37.26 -6.82 -17.31
C VAL A 40 37.11 -8.26 -16.84
N HIS A 41 36.28 -8.47 -15.82
CA HIS A 41 35.87 -9.79 -15.38
C HIS A 41 34.42 -10.00 -15.77
N GLU A 42 34.11 -11.15 -16.35
CA GLU A 42 32.73 -11.48 -16.70
C GLU A 42 31.94 -11.78 -15.44
N LEU A 43 30.87 -11.00 -15.24
CA LEU A 43 29.95 -11.20 -14.13
C LEU A 43 28.56 -11.50 -14.69
N GLY A 44 28.10 -12.72 -14.43
CA GLY A 44 26.74 -13.14 -14.75
C GLY A 44 26.58 -13.82 -16.13
N PRO A 45 25.34 -14.17 -16.48
CA PRO A 45 25.05 -14.92 -17.70
C PRO A 45 25.21 -14.05 -18.95
N ARG A 46 25.74 -14.64 -20.02
CA ARG A 46 25.77 -14.02 -21.34
C ARG A 46 24.41 -14.18 -22.00
N LEU A 47 23.86 -13.09 -22.53
CA LEU A 47 22.58 -13.08 -23.23
C LEU A 47 22.79 -12.85 -24.73
N THR A 48 22.02 -13.56 -25.55
CA THR A 48 21.85 -13.29 -26.97
C THR A 48 20.37 -13.03 -27.20
N LEU A 49 20.04 -11.83 -27.70
CA LEU A 49 18.65 -11.38 -27.86
C LEU A 49 18.31 -11.27 -29.35
N GLN A 50 17.06 -11.58 -29.69
CA GLN A 50 16.49 -11.43 -31.03
C GLN A 50 15.26 -10.52 -31.00
N LEU A 51 15.15 -9.62 -31.98
CA LEU A 51 14.03 -8.68 -32.08
C LEU A 51 12.78 -9.37 -32.65
N MET A 52 11.84 -9.73 -31.78
CA MET A 52 10.61 -10.40 -32.21
C MET A 52 9.47 -9.44 -32.59
N LYS A 53 9.31 -8.36 -31.82
CA LYS A 53 8.14 -7.48 -31.89
C LYS A 53 8.45 -6.09 -31.33
N VAL A 54 7.91 -5.07 -31.97
CA VAL A 54 7.94 -3.68 -31.51
C VAL A 54 6.51 -3.20 -31.29
N GLU A 55 6.23 -2.71 -30.09
CA GLU A 55 4.96 -2.10 -29.71
C GLU A 55 5.16 -0.63 -29.36
N ASP A 56 4.14 0.18 -29.61
CA ASP A 56 4.08 1.54 -29.09
C ASP A 56 3.79 1.53 -27.57
N GLY A 57 4.43 2.43 -26.83
CA GLY A 57 4.26 2.56 -25.38
C GLY A 57 4.58 1.30 -24.55
N LEU A 58 3.91 1.20 -23.39
CA LEU A 58 4.15 0.12 -22.43
C LEU A 58 3.03 -0.93 -22.48
N MET A 59 3.35 -2.09 -23.04
CA MET A 59 2.54 -3.33 -23.03
C MET A 59 1.12 -3.25 -23.64
N ASN A 60 0.67 -2.08 -24.12
CA ASN A 60 -0.72 -1.86 -24.54
C ASN A 60 -0.87 -1.07 -25.85
N GLY A 61 0.21 -0.57 -26.46
CA GLY A 61 0.09 0.17 -27.70
C GLY A 61 0.08 -0.71 -28.94
N ASP A 62 0.04 -0.04 -30.08
CA ASP A 62 -0.12 -0.68 -31.38
C ASP A 62 1.18 -1.41 -31.78
N VAL A 63 1.03 -2.52 -32.51
CA VAL A 63 2.18 -3.32 -32.97
C VAL A 63 2.74 -2.67 -34.24
N LEU A 64 3.97 -2.18 -34.16
CA LEU A 64 4.66 -1.52 -35.28
C LEU A 64 5.41 -2.52 -36.16
N PHE A 65 6.03 -3.52 -35.53
CA PHE A 65 6.80 -4.55 -36.22
C PHE A 65 6.62 -5.90 -35.54
N HIS A 66 6.60 -6.97 -36.32
CA HIS A 66 6.64 -8.33 -35.84
C HIS A 66 7.32 -9.23 -36.87
N GLU A 67 8.30 -10.02 -36.46
CA GLU A 67 9.13 -10.82 -37.38
C GLU A 67 8.34 -11.96 -38.03
N LEU A 68 7.63 -12.76 -37.24
CA LEU A 68 6.95 -13.98 -37.72
C LEU A 68 5.49 -13.77 -38.19
N ILE A 69 4.81 -12.76 -37.64
CA ILE A 69 3.36 -12.61 -37.82
C ILE A 69 3.08 -11.23 -38.43
N GLN A 70 2.74 -11.23 -39.71
CA GLN A 70 2.30 -10.01 -40.39
C GLN A 70 0.78 -9.98 -40.45
N LYS A 71 0.20 -8.89 -39.96
CA LYS A 71 -1.24 -8.63 -40.03
C LYS A 71 -1.52 -7.67 -41.18
N THR A 72 -2.67 -7.84 -41.83
CA THR A 72 -3.15 -6.86 -42.81
C THR A 72 -3.53 -5.57 -42.11
N ASP A 73 -3.57 -4.45 -42.84
CA ASP A 73 -3.88 -3.16 -42.24
C ASP A 73 -5.32 -3.08 -41.72
N GLU A 74 -6.23 -3.82 -42.34
CA GLU A 74 -7.61 -3.99 -41.87
C GLU A 74 -7.67 -4.69 -40.51
N GLU A 75 -6.91 -5.77 -40.33
CA GLU A 75 -6.81 -6.47 -39.05
C GLU A 75 -6.19 -5.60 -37.97
N LYS A 76 -5.15 -4.83 -38.30
CA LYS A 76 -4.53 -3.86 -37.36
C LYS A 76 -5.56 -2.84 -36.90
N LEU A 77 -6.34 -2.27 -37.84
CA LEU A 77 -7.37 -1.30 -37.52
C LEU A 77 -8.50 -1.90 -36.68
N PHE A 78 -8.90 -3.14 -36.97
CA PHE A 78 -9.90 -3.86 -36.18
C PHE A 78 -9.43 -4.10 -34.73
N ILE A 79 -8.19 -4.55 -34.56
CA ILE A 79 -7.59 -4.75 -33.23
C ILE A 79 -7.55 -3.43 -32.47
N LYS A 80 -7.16 -2.33 -33.13
CA LYS A 80 -7.13 -1.00 -32.54
C LYS A 80 -8.50 -0.56 -32.06
N LYS A 81 -9.53 -0.64 -32.91
CA LYS A 81 -10.92 -0.30 -32.55
C LYS A 81 -11.41 -1.12 -31.34
N LYS A 82 -11.19 -2.44 -31.36
CA LYS A 82 -11.58 -3.34 -30.26
C LYS A 82 -10.88 -2.97 -28.94
N ARG A 83 -9.61 -2.56 -28.99
CA ARG A 83 -8.86 -2.10 -27.81
C ARG A 83 -9.40 -0.77 -27.29
N GLU A 84 -9.68 0.19 -28.16
CA GLU A 84 -10.26 1.48 -27.78
C GLU A 84 -11.64 1.31 -27.14
N GLU A 85 -12.51 0.47 -27.70
CA GLU A 85 -13.81 0.15 -27.11
C GLU A 85 -13.68 -0.47 -25.72
N LYS A 86 -12.76 -1.43 -25.54
CA LYS A 86 -12.47 -2.04 -24.24
C LYS A 86 -11.96 -1.01 -23.23
N SER A 87 -11.09 -0.09 -23.67
CA SER A 87 -10.55 0.98 -22.83
C SER A 87 -11.67 1.93 -22.37
N LYS A 88 -12.50 2.41 -23.30
CA LYS A 88 -13.66 3.26 -23.02
C LYS A 88 -14.64 2.59 -22.06
N LEU A 89 -14.90 1.29 -22.23
CA LEU A 89 -15.78 0.54 -21.33
C LEU A 89 -15.17 0.43 -19.92
N LYS A 90 -13.87 0.17 -19.82
CA LYS A 90 -13.16 0.11 -18.53
C LYS A 90 -13.20 1.47 -17.81
N GLU A 91 -13.01 2.56 -18.53
CA GLU A 91 -13.08 3.91 -17.99
C GLU A 91 -14.49 4.26 -17.47
N LYS A 92 -15.53 3.93 -18.24
CA LYS A 92 -16.93 4.09 -17.81
C LYS A 92 -17.21 3.32 -16.52
N ARG A 93 -16.75 2.06 -16.44
CA ARG A 93 -16.90 1.23 -15.23
C ARG A 93 -16.17 1.84 -14.04
N LYS A 94 -14.95 2.32 -14.24
CA LYS A 94 -14.15 2.97 -13.20
C LYS A 94 -14.85 4.23 -12.67
N LYS A 95 -15.36 5.09 -13.57
CA LYS A 95 -16.09 6.30 -13.19
C LYS A 95 -17.36 5.99 -12.39
N ALA A 96 -18.16 5.03 -12.85
CA ALA A 96 -19.36 4.59 -12.13
C ALA A 96 -19.02 4.02 -10.75
N GLN A 97 -17.94 3.24 -10.65
CA GLN A 97 -17.46 2.72 -9.37
C GLN A 97 -17.07 3.87 -8.43
N GLU A 98 -16.26 4.82 -8.89
CA GLU A 98 -15.84 5.98 -8.10
C GLU A 98 -17.02 6.83 -7.61
N GLU A 99 -18.00 7.08 -8.46
CA GLU A 99 -19.23 7.81 -8.08
C GLU A 99 -20.01 7.06 -7.00
N ASN A 100 -20.14 5.74 -7.12
CA ASN A 100 -20.79 4.91 -6.12
C ASN A 100 -20.03 4.90 -4.79
N THR A 101 -18.70 4.82 -4.81
CA THR A 101 -17.88 4.89 -3.59
C THR A 101 -18.04 6.24 -2.92
N LYS A 102 -18.02 7.34 -3.69
CA LYS A 102 -18.25 8.70 -3.17
C LYS A 102 -19.63 8.87 -2.55
N LYS A 103 -20.69 8.39 -3.22
CA LYS A 103 -22.07 8.42 -2.67
C LYS A 103 -22.16 7.62 -1.37
N LYS A 104 -21.59 6.41 -1.32
CA LYS A 104 -21.56 5.58 -0.10
C LYS A 104 -20.82 6.26 1.04
N LEU A 105 -19.68 6.90 0.76
CA LEU A 105 -18.91 7.65 1.76
C LEU A 105 -19.70 8.86 2.28
N HIS A 106 -20.34 9.63 1.39
CA HIS A 106 -21.17 10.77 1.78
C HIS A 106 -22.35 10.36 2.66
N MET A 107 -23.11 9.33 2.25
CA MET A 107 -24.21 8.79 3.04
C MET A 107 -23.75 8.28 4.41
N LYS A 108 -22.59 7.61 4.47
CA LYS A 108 -22.01 7.12 5.72
C LYS A 108 -21.63 8.28 6.65
N GLU A 109 -21.06 9.35 6.12
CA GLU A 109 -20.72 10.54 6.90
C GLU A 109 -21.98 11.27 7.39
N GLU A 110 -23.00 11.46 6.55
CA GLU A 110 -24.28 12.04 6.97
C GLU A 110 -24.95 11.21 8.08
N GLN A 111 -24.96 9.89 7.95
CA GLN A 111 -25.49 8.99 8.97
C GLN A 111 -24.70 9.10 10.28
N LYS A 112 -23.36 9.12 10.21
CA LYS A 112 -22.48 9.33 11.38
C LYS A 112 -22.75 10.68 12.07
N GLN A 113 -22.96 11.75 11.31
CA GLN A 113 -23.30 13.06 11.87
C GLN A 113 -24.68 13.06 12.51
N LYS A 114 -25.68 12.39 11.91
CA LYS A 114 -27.03 12.25 12.48
C LYS A 114 -27.01 11.44 13.78
N THR A 115 -26.30 10.30 13.82
CA THR A 115 -26.18 9.49 15.04
C THR A 115 -25.43 10.23 16.14
N LEU A 116 -24.33 10.92 15.81
CA LEU A 116 -23.59 11.74 16.78
C LEU A 116 -24.44 12.87 17.37
N LYS A 117 -25.25 13.54 16.53
CA LYS A 117 -26.21 14.56 17.01
C LYS A 117 -27.30 13.97 17.89
N GLY A 118 -27.84 12.79 17.54
CA GLY A 118 -28.83 12.08 18.35
C GLY A 118 -28.26 11.67 19.71
N MET A 119 -27.03 11.16 19.74
CA MET A 119 -26.35 10.76 20.97
C MET A 119 -26.05 11.96 21.87
N LYS A 120 -25.61 13.09 21.31
CA LYS A 120 -25.42 14.35 22.06
C LYS A 120 -26.73 14.87 22.68
N ARG A 121 -27.85 14.80 21.94
CA ARG A 121 -29.17 15.21 22.48
C ARG A 121 -29.59 14.34 23.65
N LYS A 122 -29.51 13.01 23.51
CA LYS A 122 -29.84 12.07 24.58
C LYS A 122 -28.94 12.26 25.80
N ASN A 123 -27.65 12.51 25.59
CA ASN A 123 -26.71 12.76 26.68
C ASN A 123 -27.05 14.06 27.43
N ASN A 124 -27.32 15.15 26.71
CA ASN A 124 -27.73 16.42 27.32
C ASN A 124 -29.06 16.30 28.09
N GLU A 125 -30.00 15.49 27.58
CA GLU A 125 -31.29 15.22 28.23
C GLU A 125 -31.12 14.39 29.51
N LEU A 126 -30.27 13.35 29.48
CA LEU A 126 -29.90 12.58 30.67
C LEU A 126 -29.16 13.45 31.70
N GLU A 127 -28.22 14.30 31.27
CA GLU A 127 -27.53 15.25 32.14
C GLU A 127 -28.51 16.24 32.80
N ALA A 128 -29.50 16.73 32.04
CA ALA A 128 -30.54 17.60 32.57
C ALA A 128 -31.46 16.88 33.57
N ASP A 129 -31.89 15.65 33.28
CA ASP A 129 -32.72 14.84 34.20
C ASP A 129 -31.96 14.50 35.50
N VAL A 130 -30.68 14.13 35.40
CA VAL A 130 -29.82 13.89 36.57
C VAL A 130 -29.64 15.16 37.40
N MET A 131 -29.43 16.31 36.76
CA MET A 131 -29.30 17.60 37.46
C MET A 131 -30.62 18.00 38.16
N MET A 132 -31.77 17.75 37.52
CA MET A 132 -33.09 18.02 38.11
C MET A 132 -33.39 17.09 39.29
N LYS A 133 -33.13 15.78 39.17
CA LYS A 133 -33.24 14.84 40.28
C LYS A 133 -32.34 15.21 41.45
N LYS A 134 -31.10 15.59 41.18
CA LYS A 134 -30.16 16.07 42.21
C LYS A 134 -30.67 17.33 42.91
N ALA A 135 -31.22 18.30 42.17
CA ALA A 135 -31.80 19.51 42.76
C ALA A 135 -33.06 19.25 43.60
N VAL A 136 -33.88 18.27 43.20
CA VAL A 136 -35.06 17.83 43.98
C VAL A 136 -34.62 17.09 45.26
N LEU A 137 -33.60 16.25 45.19
CA LEU A 137 -33.01 15.58 46.36
C LEU A 137 -32.35 16.58 47.33
N GLU A 138 -31.68 17.62 46.81
CA GLU A 138 -31.07 18.68 47.62
C GLU A 138 -32.10 19.63 48.27
N SER A 139 -33.32 19.73 47.73
CA SER A 139 -34.41 20.54 48.31
C SER A 139 -35.33 19.77 49.26
N ASN A 140 -35.27 18.44 49.27
CA ASN A 140 -36.09 17.59 50.13
C ASN A 140 -35.21 16.81 51.12
N GLN A 141 -34.70 17.49 52.15
CA GLN A 141 -34.09 16.82 53.30
C GLN A 141 -35.22 16.20 54.14
N THR A 142 -35.66 14.98 53.79
CA THR A 142 -36.30 13.96 54.66
C THR A 142 -36.81 12.79 53.81
N GLY A 143 -36.46 11.56 54.19
CA GLY A 143 -37.26 10.36 53.87
C GLY A 143 -36.62 9.37 52.90
N ALA A 144 -36.16 8.26 53.50
CA ALA A 144 -35.72 7.00 52.90
C ALA A 144 -36.26 6.69 51.49
N GLN A 145 -35.33 6.40 50.57
CA GLN A 145 -35.62 5.66 49.35
C GLN A 145 -35.00 4.27 49.54
N GLU A 146 -35.86 3.27 49.73
CA GLU A 146 -35.49 1.86 49.59
C GLU A 146 -35.19 1.63 48.11
N ASP A 147 -33.90 1.68 47.77
CA ASP A 147 -33.44 1.15 46.49
C ASP A 147 -33.59 -0.37 46.58
N ASP A 148 -34.48 -0.91 45.74
CA ASP A 148 -34.68 -2.34 45.51
C ASP A 148 -33.36 -2.91 44.96
N ASP A 149 -32.49 -3.33 45.88
CA ASP A 149 -31.16 -3.86 45.61
C ASP A 149 -31.31 -5.22 44.94
N ASP A 150 -31.24 -5.26 43.61
CA ASP A 150 -31.26 -6.48 42.79
C ASP A 150 -30.28 -7.57 43.31
N ALA A 151 -29.23 -7.19 44.06
CA ALA A 151 -28.31 -8.13 44.71
C ALA A 151 -28.94 -8.89 45.90
N ALA A 152 -29.91 -8.30 46.60
CA ALA A 152 -30.62 -8.95 47.70
C ALA A 152 -31.53 -10.09 47.19
N TRP A 153 -32.21 -9.89 46.07
CA TRP A 153 -33.02 -10.92 45.43
C TRP A 153 -32.17 -12.09 44.92
N TYR A 154 -31.03 -11.79 44.28
CA TYR A 154 -30.09 -12.81 43.79
C TYR A 154 -29.54 -13.71 44.91
N ARG A 155 -29.17 -13.12 46.07
CA ARG A 155 -28.70 -13.89 47.23
C ARG A 155 -29.75 -14.86 47.77
N GLN A 156 -31.02 -14.46 47.76
CA GLN A 156 -32.10 -15.27 48.32
C GLN A 156 -32.48 -16.47 47.42
N GLU A 157 -32.45 -16.28 46.10
CA GLU A 157 -32.82 -17.33 45.14
C GLU A 157 -31.64 -18.21 44.71
N VAL A 158 -30.44 -17.65 44.58
CA VAL A 158 -29.28 -18.34 43.99
C VAL A 158 -28.27 -18.79 45.05
N GLY A 159 -28.24 -18.14 46.22
CA GLY A 159 -27.33 -18.50 47.33
C GLY A 159 -25.86 -18.15 47.10
N GLU A 160 -25.55 -17.43 46.02
CA GLU A 160 -24.21 -16.93 45.68
C GLU A 160 -24.23 -15.39 45.57
N GLU A 161 -23.07 -14.74 45.70
CA GLU A 161 -22.95 -13.29 45.49
C GLU A 161 -22.93 -12.97 43.99
N PRO A 162 -23.65 -11.92 43.53
CA PRO A 162 -23.69 -11.57 42.12
C PRO A 162 -22.31 -11.13 41.63
N ASP A 163 -21.85 -11.74 40.54
CA ASP A 163 -20.55 -11.46 39.93
C ASP A 163 -20.48 -10.00 39.45
N THR A 164 -19.48 -9.25 39.92
CA THR A 164 -19.29 -7.81 39.66
C THR A 164 -18.36 -7.55 38.47
N GLY A 165 -18.21 -8.50 37.55
CA GLY A 165 -17.14 -8.50 36.56
C GLY A 165 -17.54 -8.49 35.08
N THR A 166 -17.69 -7.31 34.48
CA THR A 166 -17.29 -7.11 33.07
C THR A 166 -16.21 -6.04 32.97
N SER A 167 -14.98 -6.40 33.34
CA SER A 167 -13.79 -5.70 32.87
C SER A 167 -13.50 -6.19 31.45
N LEU A 168 -13.74 -5.30 30.48
CA LEU A 168 -13.24 -5.45 29.12
C LEU A 168 -11.73 -5.69 29.19
N LYS A 169 -11.28 -6.89 28.85
CA LYS A 169 -9.86 -7.15 28.60
C LYS A 169 -9.48 -6.38 27.33
N GLU A 170 -8.77 -5.28 27.50
CA GLU A 170 -7.99 -4.66 26.43
C GLU A 170 -6.98 -5.69 25.91
N THR A 171 -7.19 -6.15 24.68
CA THR A 171 -6.18 -6.87 23.91
C THR A 171 -5.16 -5.86 23.41
N GLN A 172 -3.92 -5.97 23.91
CA GLN A 172 -2.72 -5.41 23.28
C GLN A 172 -2.36 -6.20 22.02
#